data_AF-A0A9X4BUE6-F1
#
_entry.id   AF-A0A9X4BUE6-F1
#
_cell.length_a   1.000
_cell.length_b   1.000
_cell.length_c   1.000
_cell.angle_alpha   90.00
_cell.angle_beta   90.00
_cell.angle_gamma   90.00
#
_symmetry.space_group_name_H-M   'P 1'
#
loop_
_entity.id
_entity.type
_entity.pdbx_description
1 polymer ?
#
loop_
_entity_poly.entity_id
_entity_poly.type
_entity_poly.pdbx_seq_one_letter_code
_entity_poly.pdbx_strand_id
1 'polypeptide(L)'
;MKEIDQIWAEVLSVAYMGAGGPNMIFRGVSDETFELIPSIGRSTSENTERDIEVLESHILEEFKRLTVPILKNFPSHDFEWLFLAQHYGVPTRLLGKV
;
A
#
# COMPACT_ATOMS: atom_id res chain seq x y z
N MET A 1 -25.73 8.61 10.36
CA MET A 1 -24.41 8.50 9.72
C MET A 1 -23.81 9.89 9.76
N LYS A 2 -22.64 10.10 10.37
CA LYS A 2 -22.02 11.44 10.39
C LYS A 2 -21.63 11.82 8.97
N GLU A 3 -21.83 13.08 8.59
CA GLU A 3 -21.30 13.58 7.33
C GLU A 3 -19.76 13.64 7.39
N ILE A 4 -19.10 13.59 6.23
CA ILE A 4 -17.64 13.51 6.17
C ILE A 4 -16.96 14.69 6.87
N ASP A 5 -17.59 15.86 6.80
CA ASP A 5 -17.12 17.10 7.43
C ASP A 5 -17.17 17.03 8.96
N GLN A 6 -18.18 16.36 9.52
CA GLN A 6 -18.28 16.12 10.97
C GLN A 6 -17.20 15.16 11.46
N ILE A 7 -16.82 14.17 10.65
CA ILE A 7 -15.74 13.23 10.98
C ILE A 7 -14.40 13.98 10.99
N TRP A 8 -14.13 14.79 9.97
CA TRP A 8 -12.90 15.59 9.90
C TRP A 8 -12.82 16.62 11.01
N ALA A 9 -13.93 17.27 11.37
CA ALA A 9 -13.97 18.21 12.50
C ALA A 9 -13.65 17.53 13.85
N GLU A 10 -14.09 16.29 14.05
CA GLU A 10 -13.79 15.49 15.24
C GLU A 10 -12.32 15.03 15.26
N VAL A 11 -11.78 14.58 14.13
CA VAL A 11 -10.36 14.22 14.02
C VAL A 11 -9.45 15.43 14.29
N LEU A 12 -9.80 16.58 13.72
CA LEU A 12 -9.05 17.82 13.93
C LEU A 12 -9.20 18.31 15.37
N SER A 13 -10.39 18.20 15.99
CA SER A 13 -10.55 18.63 17.38
C SER A 13 -9.66 17.82 18.32
N VAL A 14 -9.54 16.50 18.13
CA VAL A 14 -8.61 15.64 18.89
C VAL A 14 -7.16 16.05 18.67
N ALA A 15 -6.77 16.36 17.43
CA ALA A 15 -5.42 16.82 17.11
C ALA A 15 -5.07 18.18 17.75
N TYR A 16 -6.06 19.06 17.94
CA TYR A 16 -5.90 20.41 18.49
C TYR A 16 -6.29 20.59 19.96
N MET A 17 -6.67 19.52 20.69
CA MET A 17 -7.09 19.63 22.10
C MET A 17 -5.96 20.03 23.09
N GLY A 18 -4.70 20.08 22.65
CA GLY A 18 -3.57 20.57 23.44
C GLY A 18 -3.04 21.88 22.89
N ALA A 19 -2.90 22.90 23.74
CA ALA A 19 -2.19 24.14 23.41
C ALA A 19 -0.72 23.82 23.05
N GLY A 20 -0.46 23.57 21.77
CA GLY A 20 0.84 23.10 21.26
C GLY A 20 0.79 22.00 20.19
N GLY A 21 -0.39 21.52 19.78
CA GLY A 21 -0.52 20.57 18.67
C GLY A 21 -0.07 21.16 17.32
N PRO A 22 0.47 20.36 16.40
CA PRO A 22 0.93 20.83 15.09
C PRO A 22 -0.25 21.32 14.24
N ASN A 23 -0.06 22.44 13.52
CA ASN A 23 -1.05 23.02 12.58
C ASN A 23 -1.38 22.12 11.36
N MET A 24 -0.72 20.96 11.25
CA MET A 24 -0.91 20.00 10.16
C MET A 24 -0.68 18.58 10.69
N ILE A 25 -1.52 17.65 10.25
CA ILE A 25 -1.38 16.21 10.54
C ILE A 25 -0.62 15.57 9.37
N PHE A 26 0.43 14.83 9.70
CA PHE A 26 1.19 14.03 8.74
C PHE A 26 1.04 12.53 9.07
N ARG A 27 1.19 11.68 8.06
CA ARG A 27 1.26 10.22 8.21
C ARG A 27 2.44 9.70 7.40
N GLY A 28 3.25 8.83 7.99
CA GLY A 28 4.39 8.24 7.31
C GLY A 28 5.34 7.58 8.30
N VAL A 29 6.56 7.31 7.82
CA VAL A 29 7.66 6.82 8.64
C VAL A 29 8.44 8.00 9.21
N SER A 30 8.65 8.01 10.53
CA SER A 30 9.45 9.04 11.22
C SER A 30 10.92 8.65 11.40
N ASP A 31 11.27 7.41 11.07
CA ASP A 31 12.62 6.88 11.16
C ASP A 31 13.40 7.16 9.87
N GLU A 32 14.44 7.98 9.97
CA GLU A 32 15.32 8.33 8.84
C GLU A 32 16.17 7.15 8.35
N THR A 33 16.35 6.12 9.18
CA THR A 33 17.09 4.90 8.84
C THR A 33 16.22 3.86 8.15
N PHE A 34 14.93 4.14 7.97
CA PHE A 34 14.00 3.22 7.35
C PHE A 34 14.34 2.99 5.87
N GLU A 35 14.64 1.73 5.54
CA GLU A 35 14.96 1.35 4.18
C GLU A 35 13.70 1.28 3.30
N LEU A 36 13.76 1.93 2.14
CA LEU A 36 12.67 1.94 1.16
C LEU A 36 12.64 0.66 0.33
N ILE A 37 12.53 -0.48 1.01
CA ILE A 37 12.46 -1.80 0.38
C ILE A 37 10.99 -2.16 0.15
N PRO A 38 10.56 -2.40 -1.11
CA PRO A 38 9.22 -2.87 -1.43
C PRO A 38 8.90 -4.21 -0.77
N SER A 39 7.62 -4.52 -0.57
CA SER A 39 7.22 -5.74 0.14
C SER A 39 7.76 -7.03 -0.49
N ILE A 40 7.92 -7.07 -1.82
CA ILE A 40 8.53 -8.21 -2.52
C ILE A 40 10.03 -8.37 -2.22
N GLY A 41 10.73 -7.27 -1.92
CA GLY A 41 12.16 -7.27 -1.62
C GLY A 41 12.50 -7.56 -0.16
N ARG A 42 11.52 -7.50 0.76
CA ARG A 42 11.75 -7.66 2.21
C ARG A 42 11.93 -9.12 2.65
N SER A 43 11.56 -10.10 1.84
CA SER A 43 11.58 -11.54 2.20
C SER A 43 12.63 -12.36 1.43
N THR A 44 13.63 -11.72 0.84
CA THR A 44 14.52 -12.34 -0.17
C THR A 44 15.73 -13.07 0.41
N SER A 45 16.03 -12.94 1.70
CA SER A 45 17.22 -13.55 2.31
C SER A 45 17.13 -15.07 2.51
N GLU A 46 15.93 -15.66 2.49
CA GLU A 46 15.77 -17.07 2.85
C GLU A 46 15.31 -18.00 1.72
N ASN A 47 14.69 -17.51 0.63
CA ASN A 47 14.00 -18.41 -0.32
C ASN A 47 14.00 -17.98 -1.81
N THR A 48 14.80 -16.99 -2.21
CA THR A 48 14.83 -16.53 -3.60
C THR A 48 16.25 -16.50 -4.15
N GLU A 49 16.75 -17.65 -4.60
CA GLU A 49 17.84 -17.70 -5.60
C GLU A 49 17.39 -17.18 -6.98
N ARG A 50 16.19 -16.60 -7.08
CA ARG A 50 15.52 -16.22 -8.33
C ARG A 50 15.42 -14.72 -8.46
N ASP A 51 15.50 -14.28 -9.71
CA ASP A 51 15.23 -12.91 -10.14
C ASP A 51 13.86 -12.43 -9.61
N ILE A 52 13.87 -11.33 -8.84
CA ILE A 52 12.68 -10.73 -8.21
C ILE A 52 11.66 -10.32 -9.27
N GLU A 53 12.11 -9.89 -10.46
CA GLU A 53 11.21 -9.49 -11.54
C GLU A 53 10.44 -10.70 -12.08
N VAL A 54 11.12 -11.84 -12.23
CA VAL A 54 10.50 -13.11 -12.65
C VAL A 54 9.56 -13.65 -11.58
N LEU A 55 9.90 -13.47 -10.29
CA LEU A 55 8.99 -13.82 -9.20
C LEU A 55 7.73 -12.97 -9.22
N GLU A 56 7.87 -11.65 -9.37
CA GLU A 56 6.74 -10.73 -9.40
C GLU A 56 5.83 -11.00 -10.59
N SER A 57 6.39 -11.26 -11.77
CA SER A 57 5.61 -11.54 -12.98
C SER A 57 4.72 -12.78 -12.78
N HIS A 58 5.27 -13.87 -12.24
CA HIS A 58 4.49 -15.08 -11.95
C HIS A 58 3.41 -14.82 -10.88
N ILE A 59 3.73 -14.10 -9.81
CA ILE A 59 2.76 -13.74 -8.77
C ILE A 59 1.62 -12.90 -9.37
N LEU A 60 1.95 -11.94 -10.23
CA LEU A 60 0.98 -11.04 -10.85
C LEU A 60 0.11 -11.77 -11.88
N GLU A 61 0.68 -12.71 -12.64
CA GLU A 61 -0.07 -13.58 -13.56
C GLU A 61 -1.08 -14.44 -12.81
N GLU A 62 -0.66 -15.06 -11.70
CA GLU A 62 -1.53 -15.83 -10.81
C GLU A 62 -2.64 -14.96 -10.20
N PHE A 63 -2.29 -13.76 -9.74
CA PHE A 63 -3.27 -12.80 -9.24
C PHE A 63 -4.29 -12.42 -10.31
N LYS A 64 -3.85 -12.08 -11.53
CA LYS A 64 -4.73 -11.79 -12.67
C LYS A 64 -5.67 -12.97 -12.95
N ARG A 65 -5.15 -14.19 -13.00
CA ARG A 65 -5.94 -15.42 -13.25
C ARG A 65 -7.06 -15.62 -12.22
N LEU A 66 -6.78 -15.39 -10.94
CA LEU A 66 -7.73 -15.59 -9.85
C LEU A 66 -8.75 -14.43 -9.73
N THR A 67 -8.36 -13.22 -10.10
CA THR A 67 -9.18 -12.01 -9.89
C THR A 67 -10.05 -11.64 -11.08
N VAL A 68 -9.65 -11.97 -12.31
CA VAL A 68 -10.42 -11.67 -13.54
C VAL A 68 -11.89 -12.10 -13.45
N PRO A 69 -12.26 -13.29 -12.92
CA PRO A 69 -13.66 -13.71 -12.84
C PRO A 69 -14.54 -12.89 -11.88
N ILE A 70 -13.94 -12.18 -10.92
CA ILE A 70 -14.65 -11.44 -9.87
C ILE A 70 -14.57 -9.92 -10.05
N LEU A 71 -13.72 -9.44 -10.96
CA LEU A 71 -13.52 -8.02 -11.23
C LEU A 71 -14.72 -7.43 -11.99
N LYS A 72 -15.27 -6.34 -11.45
CA LYS A 72 -16.30 -5.53 -12.14
C LYS A 72 -15.69 -4.50 -13.08
N ASN A 73 -14.54 -3.94 -12.68
CA ASN A 73 -13.80 -2.94 -13.44
C ASN A 73 -12.41 -3.52 -13.73
N PHE A 74 -12.07 -3.66 -15.01
CA PHE A 74 -10.79 -4.23 -15.41
C PHE A 74 -9.70 -3.15 -15.43
N PRO A 75 -8.56 -3.40 -14.77
CA PRO A 75 -7.40 -2.53 -14.88
C PRO A 75 -6.91 -2.42 -16.32
N SER A 76 -6.58 -1.21 -16.77
CA SER A 76 -6.24 -0.92 -18.16
C SER A 76 -4.74 -1.01 -18.46
N HIS A 77 -3.88 -0.87 -17.43
CA HIS A 77 -2.43 -0.91 -17.54
C HIS A 77 -1.81 -1.72 -16.41
N ASP A 78 -0.56 -2.15 -16.56
CA ASP A 78 0.13 -2.98 -15.56
C ASP A 78 0.29 -2.29 -14.20
N PHE A 79 0.43 -0.96 -14.15
CA PHE A 79 0.45 -0.24 -12.88
C PHE A 79 -0.86 -0.38 -12.10
N GLU A 80 -2.00 -0.31 -12.76
CA GLU A 80 -3.30 -0.49 -12.09
C GLU A 80 -3.44 -1.92 -11.55
N TRP A 81 -2.90 -2.91 -12.27
CA TRP A 81 -2.81 -4.28 -11.77
C TRP A 81 -1.92 -4.40 -10.53
N LEU A 82 -0.76 -3.73 -10.52
CA LEU A 82 0.14 -3.71 -9.36
C LEU A 82 -0.50 -3.02 -8.15
N PHE A 83 -1.21 -1.90 -8.36
CA PHE A 83 -1.95 -1.22 -7.30
C PHE A 83 -3.06 -2.10 -6.73
N LEU A 84 -3.82 -2.77 -7.60
CA LEU A 84 -4.88 -3.68 -7.19
C LEU A 84 -4.32 -4.87 -6.40
N ALA A 85 -3.25 -5.48 -6.91
CA ALA A 85 -2.55 -6.58 -6.23
C ALA A 85 -2.06 -6.13 -4.83
N GLN A 86 -1.44 -4.97 -4.74
CA GLN A 86 -0.96 -4.39 -3.47
C GLN A 86 -2.11 -4.10 -2.50
N HIS A 87 -3.26 -3.62 -2.99
CA HIS A 87 -4.47 -3.39 -2.20
C HIS A 87 -4.96 -4.69 -1.53
N TYR A 88 -4.87 -5.81 -2.24
CA TYR A 88 -5.20 -7.15 -1.70
C TYR A 88 -4.04 -7.82 -0.94
N GLY A 89 -2.92 -7.12 -0.72
CA GLY A 89 -1.80 -7.59 0.09
C GLY A 89 -0.81 -8.49 -0.63
N VAL A 90 -0.89 -8.59 -1.96
CA VAL A 90 0.11 -9.28 -2.78
C VAL A 90 1.41 -8.49 -2.75
N PRO A 91 2.59 -9.14 -2.59
CA PRO A 91 3.87 -8.45 -2.64
C PRO A 91 4.13 -7.92 -4.06
N THR A 92 4.49 -6.63 -4.17
CA THR A 92 4.83 -5.97 -5.43
C THR A 92 6.06 -5.08 -5.26
N ARG A 93 6.58 -4.57 -6.37
CA ARG A 93 7.67 -3.58 -6.45
C ARG A 93 7.25 -2.19 -5.97
N LEU A 94 5.96 -1.95 -5.73
CA LEU A 94 5.46 -0.65 -5.28
C LEU A 94 5.73 -0.43 -3.78
N LEU A 95 6.10 0.80 -3.43
CA LEU A 95 6.13 1.26 -2.04
C LEU A 95 4.72 1.66 -1.62
N GLY A 96 4.22 1.13 -0.51
CA GLY A 96 2.85 1.45 -0.09
C GLY A 96 2.40 0.78 1.20
N LYS A 97 2.99 -0.36 1.54
CA LYS A 97 2.81 -0.99 2.85
C LYS A 97 4.04 -0.72 3.72
N VAL A 98 4.00 0.42 4.40
CA VAL A 98 4.70 0.62 5.68
C VAL A 98 3.85 -0.05 6.75
#